data_AF-A0A1Q7L1E9-F1
#
_entry.id   AF-A0A1Q7L1E9-F1
#
_cell.length_a   1.000
_cell.length_b   1.000
_cell.length_c   1.000
_cell.angle_alpha   90.00
_cell.angle_beta   90.00
_cell.angle_gamma   90.00
#
_symmetry.space_group_name_H-M   'P 1'
#
loop_
_entity.id
_entity.type
_entity.pdbx_description
1 polymer ?
#
loop_
_entity_poly.entity_id
_entity_poly.type
_entity_poly.pdbx_seq_one_letter_code
_entity_poly.pdbx_strand_id
1 'polypeptide(L)'
;MSQDSASELSLKRLLSLLDSPCETADLDFKETIDLEKPRDRVELAKDVLAMANSAGGHIVFGIEDTSRRRVGISTEASAALRDAKTVNDKLKKYCGGYIKVLVAQYEIDDPAGGRIRLALIHVPAAEVYEGSANV
;
A
#
# COMPACT_ATOMS: atom_id res chain seq x y z
N MET A 1 -8.64 -0.55 20.12
CA MET A 1 -7.19 -0.23 20.03
C MET A 1 -7.03 0.74 18.88
N SER A 2 -7.37 2.01 19.12
CA SER A 2 -7.95 2.89 18.09
C SER A 2 -7.12 4.16 17.82
N GLN A 3 -5.83 4.08 18.07
CA GLN A 3 -4.81 5.01 17.58
C GLN A 3 -3.82 4.06 16.90
N ASP A 4 -3.52 4.13 15.60
CA ASP A 4 -2.73 5.24 15.09
C ASP A 4 -2.58 5.14 13.54
N SER A 5 -3.67 4.93 12.79
CA SER A 5 -3.58 4.79 11.31
C SER A 5 -2.90 5.97 10.60
N ALA A 6 -2.86 7.15 11.24
CA ALA A 6 -2.13 8.30 10.74
C ALA A 6 -0.60 8.19 10.95
N SER A 7 -0.14 7.53 12.02
CA SER A 7 1.29 7.31 12.24
C SER A 7 1.82 6.21 11.32
N GLU A 8 1.01 5.19 11.03
CA GLU A 8 1.33 4.14 10.04
C GLU A 8 1.45 4.68 8.61
N LEU A 9 0.72 5.76 8.30
CA LEU A 9 0.88 6.46 7.02
C LEU A 9 1.94 7.56 7.04
N SER A 10 2.57 7.87 8.18
CA SER A 10 3.44 9.04 8.29
C SER A 10 4.73 8.93 7.46
N LEU A 11 5.33 10.08 7.11
CA LEU A 11 6.65 10.11 6.45
C LEU A 11 7.71 9.37 7.27
N LYS A 12 7.69 9.51 8.60
CA LYS A 12 8.62 8.80 9.49
C LYS A 12 8.48 7.29 9.35
N ARG A 13 7.23 6.79 9.23
CA ARG A 13 6.97 5.37 9.01
C ARG A 13 7.48 4.93 7.64
N LEU A 14 7.17 5.68 6.59
CA LEU A 14 7.70 5.41 5.24
C LEU A 14 9.23 5.27 5.26
N LEU A 15 9.94 6.24 5.85
CA LEU A 15 11.40 6.20 5.94
C LEU A 15 11.90 4.98 6.72
N SER A 16 11.25 4.64 7.84
CA SER A 16 11.59 3.44 8.60
C SER A 16 11.36 2.14 7.82
N LEU A 17 10.35 2.08 6.94
CA LEU A 17 10.11 0.92 6.08
C LEU A 17 11.19 0.84 5.00
N LEU A 18 11.60 1.98 4.42
CA LEU A 18 12.67 2.03 3.42
C LEU A 18 14.02 1.55 3.99
N ASP A 19 14.26 1.77 5.28
CA ASP A 19 15.44 1.27 6.00
C ASP A 19 15.38 -0.25 6.29
N SER A 20 14.23 -0.90 6.08
CA SER A 20 14.11 -2.35 6.22
C SER A 20 14.96 -3.07 5.17
N PRO A 21 15.81 -4.05 5.57
CA PRO A 21 16.75 -4.70 4.66
C PRO A 21 16.08 -5.66 3.67
N CYS A 22 14.87 -6.12 3.95
CA CYS A 22 14.13 -7.05 3.09
C CYS A 22 12.61 -6.82 3.15
N GLU A 23 11.93 -7.39 2.17
CA GLU A 23 10.46 -7.55 2.18
C GLU A 23 10.06 -8.58 3.22
N THR A 24 8.86 -8.41 3.77
CA THR A 24 8.27 -9.29 4.77
C THR A 24 6.80 -9.52 4.43
N ALA A 25 6.13 -10.44 5.12
CA ALA A 25 4.71 -10.72 4.88
C ALA A 25 3.79 -9.49 5.08
N ASP A 26 4.27 -8.50 5.85
CA ASP A 26 3.60 -7.25 6.17
C ASP A 26 4.25 -6.02 5.49
N LEU A 27 5.24 -6.21 4.61
CA LEU A 27 5.92 -5.13 3.89
C LEU A 27 6.34 -5.57 2.49
N ASP A 28 5.74 -4.93 1.49
CA ASP A 28 5.96 -5.21 0.07
C ASP A 28 6.43 -3.93 -0.66
N PHE A 29 7.42 -4.05 -1.54
CA PHE A 29 7.92 -2.96 -2.36
C PHE A 29 7.60 -3.20 -3.82
N LYS A 30 6.99 -2.19 -4.45
CA LYS A 30 6.65 -2.24 -5.88
C LYS A 30 7.20 -1.03 -6.59
N GLU A 31 7.69 -1.24 -7.81
CA GLU A 31 8.24 -0.15 -8.61
C GLU A 31 7.14 0.81 -9.04
N THR A 32 6.03 0.26 -9.56
CA THR A 32 4.91 1.03 -10.07
C THR A 32 3.63 0.21 -10.01
N ILE A 33 2.50 0.85 -10.30
CA ILE A 33 1.22 0.19 -10.48
C ILE A 33 0.37 0.91 -11.52
N ASP A 34 -0.20 0.13 -12.44
CA ASP A 34 -1.15 0.63 -13.41
C ASP A 34 -2.55 0.11 -13.06
N LEU A 35 -3.29 0.92 -12.29
CA LEU A 35 -4.67 0.61 -11.95
C LEU A 35 -5.63 0.77 -13.14
N GLU A 36 -5.18 0.90 -14.39
CA GLU A 36 -5.98 0.66 -15.60
C GLU A 36 -5.86 -0.79 -16.10
N LYS A 37 -4.76 -1.47 -15.78
CA LYS A 37 -4.55 -2.88 -16.13
C LYS A 37 -5.25 -3.81 -15.14
N PRO A 38 -6.12 -4.73 -15.62
CA PRO A 38 -6.76 -5.71 -14.75
C PRO A 38 -5.77 -6.60 -13.99
N ARG A 39 -4.64 -6.95 -14.62
CA ARG A 39 -3.58 -7.76 -14.00
C ARG A 39 -3.06 -7.10 -12.73
N ASP A 40 -2.63 -5.84 -12.82
CA ASP A 40 -2.07 -5.09 -11.69
C ASP A 40 -3.10 -4.89 -10.56
N ARG A 41 -4.38 -4.68 -10.92
CA ARG A 41 -5.48 -4.64 -9.95
C ARG A 41 -5.64 -5.97 -9.20
N VAL A 42 -5.53 -7.10 -9.90
CA VAL A 42 -5.63 -8.43 -9.30
C VAL A 42 -4.45 -8.71 -8.37
N GLU A 43 -3.24 -8.37 -8.78
CA GLU A 43 -2.05 -8.55 -7.93
C GLU A 43 -2.14 -7.68 -6.67
N LEU A 44 -2.47 -6.38 -6.81
CA LEU A 44 -2.70 -5.54 -5.64
C LEU A 44 -3.82 -6.06 -4.74
N ALA A 45 -4.93 -6.54 -5.32
CA ALA A 45 -6.02 -7.11 -4.54
C ALA A 45 -5.58 -8.33 -3.72
N LYS A 46 -4.75 -9.21 -4.29
CA LYS A 46 -4.20 -10.39 -3.58
C LYS A 46 -3.31 -9.97 -2.43
N ASP A 47 -2.38 -9.03 -2.66
CA ASP A 47 -1.45 -8.55 -1.64
C ASP A 47 -2.20 -7.89 -0.48
N VAL A 48 -3.16 -7.01 -0.81
CA VAL A 48 -4.03 -6.36 0.16
C VAL A 48 -4.87 -7.38 0.94
N LEU A 49 -5.45 -8.38 0.28
CA LEU A 49 -6.20 -9.44 0.96
C LEU A 49 -5.31 -10.27 1.91
N ALA A 50 -4.10 -10.61 1.48
CA ALA A 50 -3.15 -11.36 2.29
C ALA A 50 -2.74 -10.58 3.56
N MET A 51 -2.47 -9.27 3.41
CA MET A 51 -2.17 -8.39 4.54
C MET A 51 -3.39 -8.20 5.45
N ALA A 52 -4.57 -7.93 4.89
CA ALA A 52 -5.80 -7.74 5.65
C ALA A 52 -6.19 -8.99 6.44
N ASN A 53 -6.00 -10.20 5.88
CA ASN A 53 -6.29 -11.47 6.56
C ASN A 53 -5.22 -11.90 7.57
N SER A 54 -4.14 -11.13 7.72
CA SER A 54 -3.06 -11.39 8.67
C SER A 54 -2.99 -10.27 9.72
N ALA A 55 -1.81 -9.69 9.95
CA ALA A 55 -1.62 -8.63 10.93
C ALA A 55 -1.81 -7.21 10.35
N GLY A 56 -2.23 -7.10 9.09
CA GLY A 56 -2.11 -5.89 8.29
C GLY A 56 -0.75 -5.80 7.61
N GLY A 57 -0.47 -4.66 6.98
CA GLY A 57 0.81 -4.44 6.31
C GLY A 57 0.91 -3.12 5.57
N HIS A 58 2.03 -2.96 4.89
CA HIS A 58 2.38 -1.78 4.10
C HIS A 58 2.86 -2.17 2.72
N ILE A 59 2.42 -1.40 1.72
CA ILE A 59 2.90 -1.52 0.35
C ILE A 59 3.50 -0.17 -0.04
N VAL A 60 4.78 -0.18 -0.41
CA VAL A 60 5.51 1.02 -0.81
C VAL A 60 5.72 1.01 -2.31
N PHE A 61 5.21 2.03 -3.00
CA PHE A 61 5.37 2.21 -4.44
C PHE A 61 6.47 3.24 -4.76
N GLY A 62 7.18 2.99 -5.86
CA GLY A 62 8.28 3.81 -6.36
C GLY A 62 9.67 3.27 -5.96
N ILE A 63 9.74 2.00 -5.58
CA ILE A 63 10.99 1.31 -5.21
C ILE A 63 11.15 0.08 -6.11
N GLU A 64 12.28 -0.02 -6.80
CA GLU A 64 12.64 -1.19 -7.61
C GLU A 64 12.89 -2.40 -6.70
N ASP A 65 12.22 -3.52 -6.93
CA ASP A 65 12.31 -4.73 -6.11
C ASP A 65 13.76 -5.28 -6.04
N THR A 66 14.39 -5.45 -7.21
CA THR A 66 15.71 -6.11 -7.30
C THR A 66 16.85 -5.31 -6.67
N SER A 67 16.90 -4.00 -6.89
CA SER A 67 18.02 -3.17 -6.43
C SER A 67 17.66 -2.21 -5.30
N ARG A 68 16.39 -2.19 -4.86
CA ARG A 68 15.85 -1.28 -3.84
C ARG A 68 16.11 0.20 -4.15
N ARG A 69 16.27 0.52 -5.43
CA ARG A 69 16.48 1.89 -5.88
C ARG A 69 15.17 2.64 -5.86
N ARG A 70 15.24 3.91 -5.45
CA ARG A 70 14.09 4.77 -5.36
C ARG A 70 13.88 5.41 -6.72
N VAL A 71 12.96 4.86 -7.51
CA VAL A 71 12.66 5.34 -8.87
C VAL A 71 11.56 6.41 -8.86
N GLY A 72 10.69 6.38 -7.85
CA GLY A 72 9.50 7.19 -7.79
C GLY A 72 8.34 6.63 -8.65
N ILE A 73 7.13 7.10 -8.36
CA ILE A 73 5.93 6.72 -9.10
C ILE A 73 5.66 7.69 -10.25
N SER A 74 5.05 7.19 -11.33
CA SER A 74 4.62 8.04 -12.44
C SER A 74 3.46 8.96 -12.04
N THR A 75 3.12 9.93 -12.90
CA THR A 75 2.00 10.86 -12.63
C THR A 75 0.67 10.12 -12.62
N GLU A 76 0.52 9.09 -13.46
CA GLU A 76 -0.65 8.23 -13.54
C GLU A 76 -0.80 7.37 -12.28
N ALA A 77 0.29 6.73 -11.83
CA ALA A 77 0.30 5.98 -10.59
C ALA A 77 0.02 6.89 -9.39
N SER A 78 0.62 8.09 -9.34
CA SER A 78 0.33 9.11 -8.32
C SER A 78 -1.14 9.50 -8.34
N ALA A 79 -1.74 9.75 -9.50
CA ALA A 79 -3.18 10.07 -9.58
C ALA A 79 -4.05 8.90 -9.09
N ALA A 80 -3.70 7.67 -9.48
CA ALA A 80 -4.44 6.47 -9.12
C ALA A 80 -4.37 6.12 -7.63
N LEU A 81 -3.22 6.37 -7.00
CA LEU A 81 -2.96 6.11 -5.57
C LEU A 81 -3.19 7.35 -4.69
N ARG A 82 -3.77 8.42 -5.22
CA ARG A 82 -3.98 9.67 -4.46
C ARG A 82 -5.14 9.56 -3.48
N ASP A 83 -6.14 8.77 -3.84
CA ASP A 83 -7.39 8.66 -3.10
C ASP A 83 -7.66 7.19 -2.76
N ALA A 84 -7.68 6.90 -1.46
CA ALA A 84 -7.99 5.58 -0.92
C ALA A 84 -9.36 5.09 -1.39
N LYS A 85 -10.34 5.98 -1.56
CA LYS A 85 -11.67 5.62 -2.07
C LYS A 85 -11.57 5.06 -3.49
N THR A 86 -10.82 5.73 -4.36
CA THR A 86 -10.61 5.29 -5.75
C THR A 86 -9.90 3.94 -5.80
N VAL A 87 -8.87 3.75 -4.97
CA VAL A 87 -8.19 2.45 -4.85
C VAL A 87 -9.16 1.36 -4.38
N ASN A 88 -9.89 1.61 -3.29
CA ASN A 88 -10.88 0.67 -2.75
C ASN A 88 -11.96 0.33 -3.79
N ASP A 89 -12.50 1.30 -4.52
CA ASP A 89 -13.52 1.08 -5.54
C ASP A 89 -13.00 0.21 -6.70
N LYS A 90 -11.72 0.38 -7.08
CA LYS A 90 -11.06 -0.46 -8.10
C LYS A 90 -10.80 -1.88 -7.59
N LEU A 91 -10.44 -2.06 -6.33
CA LEU A 91 -10.15 -3.37 -5.73
C LEU A 91 -11.41 -4.13 -5.29
N LYS A 92 -12.49 -3.44 -4.94
CA LYS A 92 -13.74 -4.03 -4.43
C LYS A 92 -14.29 -5.17 -5.28
N LYS A 93 -14.13 -5.09 -6.61
CA LYS A 93 -14.59 -6.12 -7.56
C LYS A 93 -13.79 -7.42 -7.48
N TYR A 94 -12.55 -7.36 -7.00
CA TYR A 94 -11.63 -8.49 -6.87
C TYR A 94 -11.61 -9.05 -5.45
N CYS A 95 -11.88 -8.21 -4.46
CA CYS A 95 -11.80 -8.57 -3.05
C CYS A 95 -13.06 -9.23 -2.48
N GLY A 96 -14.15 -9.32 -3.25
CA GLY A 96 -15.41 -9.95 -2.81
C GLY A 96 -16.12 -9.25 -1.64
N GLY A 97 -15.58 -8.13 -1.14
CA GLY A 97 -16.04 -7.43 0.06
C GLY A 97 -15.45 -6.02 0.18
N TYR A 98 -15.84 -5.32 1.23
CA TYR A 98 -15.28 -4.00 1.55
C TYR A 98 -13.94 -4.18 2.26
N ILE A 99 -12.84 -3.85 1.58
CA ILE A 99 -11.55 -3.70 2.24
C ILE A 99 -11.33 -2.23 2.53
N LYS A 100 -10.78 -1.95 3.72
CA LYS A 100 -10.30 -0.64 4.09
C LYS A 100 -8.81 -0.58 3.80
N VAL A 101 -8.39 0.13 2.76
CA VAL A 101 -7.00 0.57 2.61
C VAL A 101 -6.88 2.06 2.87
N LEU A 102 -5.71 2.48 3.33
CA LEU A 102 -5.35 3.89 3.47
C LEU A 102 -4.15 4.18 2.58
N VAL A 103 -4.11 5.38 2.00
CA VAL A 103 -3.03 5.77 1.08
C VAL A 103 -2.48 7.12 1.49
N ALA A 104 -1.18 7.28 1.32
CA ALA A 104 -0.47 8.54 1.47
C ALA A 104 0.62 8.65 0.40
N GLN A 105 1.00 9.88 0.06
CA GLN A 105 2.09 10.15 -0.88
C GLN A 105 3.05 11.14 -0.28
N TYR A 106 4.33 10.89 -0.52
CA TYR A 106 5.42 11.70 0.00
C TYR A 106 6.41 12.00 -1.11
N GLU A 107 6.86 13.24 -1.16
CA GLU A 107 8.02 13.62 -1.97
C GLU A 107 9.25 13.61 -1.09
N ILE A 108 10.25 12.84 -1.50
CA ILE A 108 11.54 12.75 -0.80
C ILE A 108 12.65 13.10 -1.78
N ASP A 109 13.76 13.59 -1.25
CA ASP A 109 14.95 13.83 -2.05
C ASP A 109 15.62 12.49 -2.38
N ASP A 110 15.93 12.29 -3.66
CA ASP A 110 16.64 11.12 -4.14
C ASP A 110 18.15 11.31 -3.89
N PRO A 111 18.86 10.33 -3.29
CA PRO A 111 20.32 10.33 -3.23
C PRO A 111 21.00 10.56 -4.59
N ALA A 112 20.37 10.18 -5.70
CA ALA A 112 20.89 10.42 -7.05
C ALA A 112 20.69 11.86 -7.57
N GLY A 113 19.97 12.71 -6.82
CA GLY A 113 19.67 14.10 -7.15
C GLY A 113 18.27 14.29 -7.72
N GLY A 114 17.48 15.17 -7.10
CA GLY A 114 16.10 15.47 -7.50
C GLY A 114 15.08 15.09 -6.42
N ARG A 115 13.79 15.31 -6.71
CA ARG A 115 12.68 14.89 -5.86
C ARG A 115 11.92 13.77 -6.53
N ILE A 116 11.73 12.68 -5.81
CA ILE A 116 10.92 11.54 -6.23
C ILE A 116 9.70 11.45 -5.36
N ARG A 117 8.60 10.97 -5.94
CA ARG A 117 7.35 10.75 -5.22
C ARG A 117 7.18 9.27 -4.94
N LEU A 118 6.92 8.92 -3.69
CA LEU A 118 6.58 7.58 -3.28
C LEU A 118 5.13 7.55 -2.79
N ALA A 119 4.45 6.43 -3.00
CA ALA A 119 3.16 6.19 -2.40
C ALA A 119 3.28 5.08 -1.35
N LEU A 120 2.60 5.29 -0.22
CA LEU A 120 2.49 4.34 0.87
C LEU A 120 1.03 3.92 0.97
N ILE A 121 0.77 2.63 0.85
CA ILE A 121 -0.52 2.04 1.18
C ILE A 121 -0.37 1.34 2.52
N HIS A 122 -1.25 1.68 3.47
CA HIS A 122 -1.41 0.94 4.71
C HIS A 122 -2.67 0.09 4.63
N VAL A 123 -2.51 -1.20 4.86
CA VAL A 123 -3.59 -2.18 4.95
C VAL A 123 -3.76 -2.54 6.42
N PRO A 124 -4.77 -2.00 7.13
CA PRO A 124 -5.08 -2.46 8.47
C PRO A 124 -5.50 -3.94 8.45
N ALA A 125 -5.19 -4.66 9.52
CA ALA A 125 -5.77 -5.98 9.75
C ALA A 125 -7.29 -5.88 9.68
N ALA A 126 -7.92 -6.80 8.95
CA ALA A 126 -9.36 -6.91 8.95
C ALA A 126 -9.79 -7.26 10.38
N GLU A 127 -10.58 -6.40 11.01
CA GLU A 127 -11.36 -6.82 12.16
C GLU A 127 -12.29 -7.91 11.64
N VAL A 128 -11.98 -9.16 11.95
CA VAL A 128 -12.90 -10.27 11.75
C VAL A 128 -14.14 -9.87 12.54
N TYR A 129 -15.18 -9.41 11.83
CA TYR A 129 -16.52 -9.50 12.36
C TYR A 129 -16.76 -11.01 12.46
N GLU A 130 -16.39 -11.60 13.59
CA GLU A 130 -16.98 -12.85 14.02
C GLU A 130 -18.47 -12.56 14.06
N GLY A 131 -19.13 -12.91 12.96
CA GLY A 131 -20.57 -12.96 12.91
C GLY A 131 -20.95 -13.75 14.15
N SER A 132 -21.63 -13.07 15.06
CA SER A 132 -22.35 -13.70 16.15
C SER A 132 -23.27 -14.70 15.47
N ALA A 133 -22.82 -15.95 15.39
CA ALA A 133 -23.68 -17.08 15.16
C ALA A 133 -24.55 -17.15 16.40
N ASN A 134 -25.62 -16.36 16.39
CA ASN A 134 -26.71 -16.49 17.34
C ASN A 134 -27.45 -17.76 16.93
N VAL A 135 -26.94 -18.90 17.39
CA VAL A 135 -27.63 -20.19 17.41
C VAL A 135 -28.66 -20.21 18.54
#